data_AF-A0A968MHJ5-F1
#
_entry.id   AF-A0A968MHJ5-F1
#
_cell.length_a   1.000
_cell.length_b   1.000
_cell.length_c   1.000
_cell.angle_alpha   90.00
_cell.angle_beta   90.00
_cell.angle_gamma   90.00
#
_symmetry.space_group_name_H-M   'P 1'
#
loop_
_entity.id
_entity.type
_entity.pdbx_description
1 polymer ?
#
loop_
_entity_poly.entity_id
_entity_poly.type
_entity_poly.pdbx_seq_one_letter_code
_entity_poly.pdbx_strand_id
1 'polypeptide(L)'
;MKYFYSTMVLFALCITHLLPAQQLKSHTAQPAGNVKMLQRQRSNAQLPLNPALKPFYHGVASGDPLHDRVIIWTRITPDTEDIIEGTWQVATDPGFSNVVRSGSFLPMSNATIPSR
;
A
#
# COMPACT_ATOMS: atom_id res chain seq x y z
N MET A 1 -4.80 -11.50 19.49
CA MET A 1 -4.79 -12.18 18.17
C MET A 1 -5.36 -11.26 17.11
N LYS A 2 -4.73 -11.22 15.92
CA LYS A 2 -5.35 -11.00 14.60
C LYS A 2 -6.48 -9.95 14.47
N TYR A 3 -6.14 -8.74 14.02
CA TYR A 3 -7.02 -7.94 13.16
C TYR A 3 -6.29 -7.55 11.87
N PHE A 4 -6.38 -8.46 10.89
CA PHE A 4 -5.79 -8.33 9.55
C PHE A 4 -6.77 -7.61 8.59
N TYR A 5 -7.55 -6.65 9.09
CA TYR A 5 -8.77 -6.14 8.47
C TYR A 5 -8.77 -4.60 8.34
N SER A 6 -8.07 -4.06 7.33
CA SER A 6 -8.43 -2.73 6.79
C SER A 6 -7.94 -2.44 5.36
N THR A 7 -7.31 -3.39 4.69
CA THR A 7 -7.00 -3.30 3.24
C THR A 7 -8.22 -3.51 2.32
N MET A 8 -9.43 -3.69 2.88
CA MET A 8 -10.62 -4.16 2.16
C MET A 8 -11.82 -3.21 2.09
N VAL A 9 -11.87 -2.11 2.86
CA VAL A 9 -13.10 -1.28 2.92
C VAL A 9 -13.18 -0.24 1.78
N LEU A 10 -12.08 0.43 1.44
CA LEU A 10 -12.11 1.49 0.41
C LEU A 10 -12.30 0.97 -1.02
N PHE A 11 -11.88 -0.28 -1.31
CA PHE A 11 -11.97 -0.86 -2.65
C PHE A 11 -13.38 -1.37 -3.03
N ALA A 12 -14.30 -1.45 -2.06
CA ALA A 12 -15.62 -2.06 -2.25
C ALA A 12 -16.71 -1.09 -2.76
N LEU A 13 -16.48 0.22 -2.72
CA LEU A 13 -17.52 1.24 -2.93
C LEU A 13 -17.60 1.84 -4.34
N CYS A 14 -16.78 1.38 -5.30
CA CYS A 14 -16.63 2.04 -6.61
C CYS A 14 -17.03 1.19 -7.85
N ILE A 15 -17.62 0.00 -7.67
CA ILE A 15 -18.03 -0.88 -8.79
C ILE A 15 -19.50 -1.32 -8.64
N THR A 16 -20.43 -0.36 -8.71
CA THR A 16 -21.88 -0.60 -8.59
C THR A 16 -22.73 0.17 -9.61
N HIS A 17 -22.30 0.22 -10.88
CA HIS A 17 -23.09 0.61 -12.07
C HIS A 17 -22.29 0.13 -13.32
N LEU A 18 -22.85 -0.43 -14.41
CA LEU A 18 -24.20 -0.88 -14.75
C LEU A 18 -24.12 -1.94 -15.90
N LEU A 19 -25.20 -2.72 -16.08
CA LEU A 19 -25.46 -3.81 -17.07
C LEU A 19 -25.24 -3.50 -18.58
N PRO A 20 -25.42 -4.44 -19.56
CA PRO A 20 -26.00 -5.81 -19.49
C PRO A 20 -25.23 -6.95 -20.21
N ALA A 21 -25.76 -8.17 -20.06
CA ALA A 21 -25.33 -9.39 -20.78
C ALA A 21 -25.91 -9.50 -22.21
N GLN A 22 -25.24 -10.27 -23.09
CA GLN A 22 -25.82 -10.77 -24.35
C GLN A 22 -25.62 -12.29 -24.54
N GLN A 23 -26.54 -12.88 -25.32
CA GLN A 23 -26.90 -14.31 -25.47
C GLN A 23 -26.84 -14.70 -26.95
N LEU A 24 -26.63 -15.95 -27.40
CA LEU A 24 -26.22 -17.25 -26.82
C LEU A 24 -26.00 -18.23 -28.00
N LYS A 25 -25.38 -19.40 -27.77
CA LYS A 25 -25.20 -20.51 -28.75
C LYS A 25 -24.07 -20.23 -29.78
N SER A 26 -23.43 -21.21 -30.42
CA SER A 26 -23.70 -22.65 -30.55
C SER A 26 -22.41 -23.50 -30.61
N HIS A 27 -22.53 -24.81 -30.35
CA HIS A 27 -21.42 -25.77 -30.44
C HIS A 27 -20.68 -25.76 -31.79
N THR A 28 -19.34 -25.81 -31.75
CA THR A 28 -18.48 -26.40 -32.79
C THR A 28 -17.24 -26.96 -32.09
N ALA A 29 -16.71 -28.08 -32.59
CA ALA A 29 -15.79 -28.94 -31.86
C ALA A 29 -14.42 -28.32 -31.56
N GLN A 30 -13.85 -28.68 -30.41
CA GLN A 30 -12.43 -28.45 -30.11
C GLN A 30 -11.55 -29.35 -30.99
N PRO A 31 -10.59 -28.82 -31.76
CA PRO A 31 -9.36 -29.55 -32.02
C PRO A 31 -8.55 -29.64 -30.72
N ALA A 32 -7.96 -30.80 -30.44
CA ALA A 32 -7.06 -31.00 -29.31
C ALA A 32 -5.69 -30.34 -29.56
N GLY A 33 -5.68 -29.01 -29.68
CA GLY A 33 -4.48 -28.19 -29.70
C GLY A 33 -4.05 -27.86 -28.27
N ASN A 34 -2.76 -28.05 -27.97
CA ASN A 34 -2.18 -27.82 -26.64
C ASN A 34 -2.59 -26.46 -26.05
N VAL A 35 -3.54 -26.48 -25.12
CA VAL A 35 -3.78 -25.37 -24.18
C VAL A 35 -2.59 -25.31 -23.24
N LYS A 36 -1.52 -24.70 -23.72
CA LYS A 36 -0.45 -24.17 -22.88
C LYS A 36 -1.15 -23.24 -21.91
N MET A 37 -1.33 -23.68 -20.66
CA MET A 37 -1.98 -22.84 -19.65
C MET A 37 -1.29 -21.49 -19.70
N LEU A 38 -2.06 -20.43 -19.96
CA LEU A 38 -1.67 -19.09 -19.58
C LEU A 38 -1.80 -19.02 -18.06
N GLN A 39 -0.93 -19.79 -17.40
CA GLN A 39 -0.47 -19.58 -16.04
C GLN A 39 -0.12 -18.11 -16.04
N ARG A 40 -0.99 -17.29 -15.43
CA ARG A 40 -0.72 -15.87 -15.24
C ARG A 40 0.49 -15.80 -14.35
N GLN A 41 1.68 -15.80 -14.97
CA GLN A 41 2.93 -15.50 -14.33
C GLN A 41 2.75 -14.07 -13.83
N ARG A 42 2.31 -13.98 -12.58
CA ARG A 42 2.58 -12.83 -11.73
C ARG A 42 4.09 -12.78 -11.63
N SER A 43 4.72 -12.21 -12.67
CA SER A 43 6.05 -11.65 -12.54
C SER A 43 6.00 -10.83 -11.28
N ASN A 44 6.83 -11.20 -10.30
CA ASN A 44 6.94 -10.48 -9.04
C ASN A 44 7.74 -9.20 -9.34
N ALA A 45 7.15 -8.37 -10.20
CA ALA A 45 7.71 -7.17 -10.78
C ALA A 45 7.66 -6.10 -9.71
N GLN A 46 8.59 -6.22 -8.77
CA GLN A 46 9.01 -5.13 -7.93
C GLN A 46 9.41 -3.99 -8.87
N LEU A 47 8.55 -2.98 -9.00
CA LEU A 47 8.88 -1.79 -9.77
C LEU A 47 10.16 -1.22 -9.15
N PRO A 48 11.18 -0.87 -9.97
CA PRO A 48 12.44 -0.38 -9.44
C PRO A 48 12.20 0.86 -8.60
N LEU A 49 12.66 0.84 -7.35
CA LEU A 49 12.55 1.99 -6.45
C LEU A 49 13.39 3.14 -7.01
N ASN A 50 12.86 4.37 -6.98
CA ASN A 50 13.63 5.55 -7.39
C ASN A 50 14.64 5.93 -6.28
N PRO A 51 15.97 5.87 -6.52
CA PRO A 51 16.97 6.18 -5.49
C PRO A 51 16.84 7.59 -4.91
N ALA A 52 16.32 8.56 -5.68
CA ALA A 52 16.10 9.93 -5.23
C ALA A 52 15.00 10.08 -4.15
N LEU A 53 14.20 9.02 -3.91
CA LEU A 53 13.16 9.00 -2.87
C LEU A 53 13.63 8.32 -1.57
N LYS A 54 14.89 7.85 -1.47
CA LYS A 54 15.39 7.15 -0.28
C LYS A 54 15.29 8.03 0.98
N PRO A 55 14.87 7.49 2.15
CA PRO A 55 14.34 6.13 2.40
C PRO A 55 12.81 6.03 2.25
N PHE A 56 12.15 7.12 1.84
CA PHE A 56 10.71 7.26 1.67
C PHE A 56 10.25 6.90 0.25
N TYR A 57 10.69 5.75 -0.29
CA TYR A 57 10.36 5.31 -1.65
C TYR A 57 8.86 5.17 -1.93
N HIS A 58 8.04 5.10 -0.88
CA HIS A 58 6.58 5.02 -0.92
C HIS A 58 5.89 6.35 -0.61
N GLY A 59 6.65 7.43 -0.41
CA GLY A 59 6.15 8.75 -0.04
C GLY A 59 5.61 8.84 1.39
N VAL A 60 4.77 9.85 1.59
CA VAL A 60 4.06 10.15 2.84
C VAL A 60 2.60 10.38 2.49
N ALA A 61 1.68 9.92 3.33
CA ALA A 61 0.25 10.11 3.17
C ALA A 61 -0.39 10.57 4.49
N SER A 62 -1.56 11.20 4.40
CA SER A 62 -2.40 11.51 5.55
C SER A 62 -3.82 10.96 5.35
N GLY A 63 -4.55 10.74 6.44
CA GLY A 63 -5.91 10.19 6.39
C GLY A 63 -6.58 10.15 7.77
N ASP A 64 -7.84 9.71 7.78
CA ASP A 64 -8.71 9.66 8.96
C ASP A 64 -8.77 10.99 9.75
N PRO A 65 -9.24 12.09 9.12
CA PRO A 65 -9.37 13.37 9.80
C PRO A 65 -10.58 13.39 10.74
N LEU A 66 -10.34 13.73 12.01
CA LEU A 66 -11.36 14.21 12.94
C LEU A 66 -11.21 15.73 13.11
N HIS A 67 -12.06 16.35 13.92
CA HIS A 67 -12.09 17.81 14.09
C HIS A 67 -10.79 18.42 14.66
N ASP A 68 -9.91 17.64 15.29
CA ASP A 68 -8.68 18.09 15.95
C ASP A 68 -7.42 17.27 15.60
N ARG A 69 -7.53 16.26 14.73
CA ARG A 69 -6.42 15.34 14.42
C ARG A 69 -6.57 14.70 13.05
N VAL A 70 -5.44 14.22 12.55
CA VAL A 70 -5.30 13.41 11.34
C VAL A 70 -4.20 12.39 11.61
N ILE A 71 -4.22 11.25 10.92
CA ILE A 71 -3.13 10.28 10.98
C ILE A 71 -2.17 10.55 9.82
N ILE A 72 -0.87 10.52 10.11
CA ILE A 72 0.21 10.62 9.12
C ILE A 72 0.87 9.24 9.00
N TRP A 73 1.06 8.77 7.77
CA TRP A 73 1.61 7.45 7.47
C TRP A 73 2.78 7.58 6.50
N THR A 74 3.84 6.82 6.74
CA THR A 74 4.91 6.59 5.78
C THR A 74 5.49 5.19 5.97
N ARG A 75 6.17 4.67 4.94
CA ARG A 75 6.96 3.44 5.01
C ARG A 75 8.41 3.76 4.68
N ILE A 76 9.24 3.76 5.72
CA ILE A 76 10.70 3.78 5.58
C ILE A 76 11.13 2.41 5.05
N THR A 77 11.95 2.40 3.99
CA THR A 77 12.72 1.21 3.60
C THR A 77 14.20 1.63 3.60
N PRO A 78 14.96 1.26 4.64
CA PRO A 78 16.40 1.54 4.69
C PRO A 78 17.18 0.59 3.76
N ASP A 79 18.44 0.94 3.49
CA ASP A 79 19.38 0.06 2.75
C ASP A 79 20.14 -0.87 3.71
N THR A 80 20.05 -0.63 5.03
CA THR A 80 20.61 -1.46 6.11
C THR A 80 19.47 -1.93 7.02
N GLU A 81 19.67 -3.01 7.77
CA GLU A 81 18.68 -3.55 8.71
C GLU A 81 18.61 -2.75 10.05
N ASP A 82 19.17 -1.54 10.08
CA ASP A 82 19.25 -0.70 11.27
C ASP A 82 17.90 -0.06 11.62
N ILE A 83 17.65 0.13 12.92
CA ILE A 83 16.51 0.92 13.40
C ILE A 83 16.84 2.41 13.20
N ILE A 84 16.19 3.05 12.23
CA ILE A 84 16.34 4.49 11.97
C ILE A 84 15.26 5.25 12.73
N GLU A 85 15.61 5.98 13.80
CA GLU A 85 14.69 6.93 14.42
C GLU A 85 14.26 8.00 13.40
N GLY A 86 12.95 8.22 13.28
CA GLY A 86 12.37 9.26 12.45
C GLY A 86 11.72 10.35 13.28
N THR A 87 11.72 11.58 12.78
CA THR A 87 10.93 12.69 13.34
C THR A 87 9.79 13.08 12.40
N TRP A 88 8.76 13.72 12.95
CA TRP A 88 7.65 14.28 12.19
C TRP A 88 7.33 15.69 12.67
N GLN A 89 6.79 16.50 11.78
CA GLN A 89 6.38 17.88 12.04
C GLN A 89 5.08 18.17 11.30
N VAL A 90 4.26 19.04 11.88
CA VAL A 90 3.06 19.64 11.28
C VAL A 90 3.21 21.15 11.41
N ALA A 91 3.16 21.86 10.29
CA ALA A 91 3.25 23.32 10.22
C ALA A 91 1.98 23.92 9.60
N THR A 92 1.75 25.21 9.84
CA THR A 92 0.66 25.96 9.20
C THR A 92 1.07 26.58 7.87
N ASP A 93 2.36 26.59 7.55
CA ASP A 93 2.94 27.10 6.31
C ASP A 93 3.77 26.02 5.58
N PRO A 94 3.83 26.05 4.23
CA PRO A 94 4.65 25.09 3.46
C PRO A 94 6.16 25.20 3.69
N GLY A 95 6.64 26.31 4.27
CA GLY A 95 8.05 26.53 4.58
C GLY A 95 8.48 25.96 5.94
N PHE A 96 7.56 25.35 6.70
CA PHE A 96 7.79 24.87 8.07
C PHE A 96 8.32 25.95 9.04
N SER A 97 7.99 27.22 8.79
CA SER A 97 8.38 28.34 9.65
C SER A 97 7.56 28.41 10.95
N ASN A 98 6.33 27.89 10.93
CA ASN A 98 5.40 27.84 12.07
C ASN A 98 4.92 26.41 12.32
N VAL A 99 5.81 25.61 12.92
CA VAL A 99 5.54 24.22 13.36
C VAL A 99 4.61 24.24 14.59
N VAL A 100 3.41 23.70 14.42
CA VAL A 100 2.37 23.61 15.47
C VAL A 100 2.36 22.27 16.21
N ARG A 101 3.03 21.23 15.69
CA ARG A 101 3.24 19.96 16.39
C ARG A 101 4.45 19.20 15.83
N SER A 102 5.13 18.44 16.67
CA SER A 102 6.25 17.57 16.27
C SER A 102 6.44 16.40 17.23
N GLY A 103 7.26 15.42 16.84
CA GLY A 103 7.68 14.30 17.69
C GLY A 103 8.64 13.33 16.99
N SER A 104 9.09 12.32 17.72
CA SER A 104 9.88 11.19 17.21
C SER A 104 9.06 9.91 17.10
N PHE A 105 9.53 8.96 16.30
CA PHE A 105 9.07 7.57 16.27
C PHE A 105 10.23 6.63 15.95
N LEU A 106 10.16 5.41 16.47
CA LEU A 106 10.99 4.30 16.03
C LEU A 106 10.19 3.45 15.04
N PRO A 107 10.68 3.19 13.82
CA PRO A 107 10.10 2.16 12.97
C PRO A 107 10.26 0.83 13.69
N MET A 108 9.19 0.01 13.67
CA MET A 108 9.31 -1.37 14.11
C MET A 108 10.33 -2.06 13.19
N SER A 109 11.49 -2.44 13.74
CA SER A 109 12.33 -3.44 13.10
C SER A 109 11.53 -4.73 12.91
N ASN A 110 12.01 -5.59 12.02
CA ASN A 110 11.51 -6.95 11.92
C ASN A 110 11.92 -7.77 13.15
N ALA A 111 11.34 -7.43 14.31
CA ALA A 111 11.54 -8.11 15.56
C ALA A 111 10.95 -9.52 15.42
N THR A 112 11.84 -10.52 15.32
CA THR A 112 11.50 -11.92 15.49
C THR A 112 10.68 -12.06 16.77
N ILE A 113 9.37 -12.27 16.64
CA ILE A 113 8.50 -12.54 17.77
C ILE A 113 8.96 -13.87 18.37
N PRO A 114 9.53 -13.90 19.58
CA PRO A 114 9.88 -15.17 20.20
C PRO A 114 8.59 -15.96 20.42
N SER A 115 8.55 -17.19 19.91
CA SER A 115 7.44 -18.10 20.15
C SER A 115 7.32 -18.38 21.65
N ARG A 116 6.18 -18.00 22.23
CA ARG A 116 5.78 -18.41 23.58
C ARG A 116 4.91 -19.66 23.51
#